data_AF-A0A4Y3KP36-F1
#
_entry.id   AF-A0A4Y3KP36-F1
#
_cell.length_a   1.000
_cell.length_b   1.000
_cell.length_c   1.000
_cell.angle_alpha   90.00
_cell.angle_beta   90.00
_cell.angle_gamma   90.00
#
_symmetry.space_group_name_H-M   'P 1'
#
loop_
_entity.id
_entity.type
_entity.pdbx_description
1 polymer ?
#
loop_
_entity_poly.entity_id
_entity_poly.type
_entity_poly.pdbx_seq_one_letter_code
_entity_poly.pdbx_strand_id
1 'polypeptide(L)'
;MSDTPPRDHRRGPRHPRWRVVVPAVLGGGVLVGFGSAATSAAWTDDAYGVAEASAALVDLRGSSDGAAWSPADTAGAAVRLAAVTDLTPDKPVQRTVHLWNASSVPLALTWASTNPTTLLDGCVAVTYSPLPAAELAGSPSSATAAAVTTATVTFSVPAGANAAACSGRSLGAVDVVVQGGTS
;
A
#
# COMPACT_ATOMS: atom_id res chain seq x y z
N MET A 1 -31.58 79.92 22.53
CA MET A 1 -30.96 79.66 21.22
C MET A 1 -30.22 80.93 20.85
N SER A 2 -28.91 81.08 21.00
CA SER A 2 -27.81 80.12 21.18
C SER A 2 -26.71 80.77 22.02
N ASP A 3 -26.03 79.94 22.80
CA ASP A 3 -25.02 80.28 23.79
C ASP A 3 -23.62 79.99 23.21
N THR A 4 -22.62 80.84 23.47
CA THR A 4 -21.20 80.54 23.16
C THR A 4 -20.28 81.36 24.07
N PRO A 5 -19.47 80.72 24.94
CA PRO A 5 -18.42 81.41 25.69
C PRO A 5 -17.05 81.34 25.00
N PRO A 6 -16.12 82.30 25.28
CA PRO A 6 -14.73 82.22 24.87
C PRO A 6 -13.82 81.60 25.94
N ARG A 7 -12.59 81.31 25.48
CA ARG A 7 -11.49 80.50 26.05
C ARG A 7 -10.74 81.17 27.22
N ASP A 8 -10.19 80.34 28.13
CA ASP A 8 -8.81 80.30 28.68
C ASP A 8 -8.81 79.70 30.10
N HIS A 9 -7.78 79.07 30.68
CA HIS A 9 -6.41 78.67 30.36
C HIS A 9 -6.03 77.61 31.42
N ARG A 10 -5.19 76.64 31.09
CA ARG A 10 -4.05 76.20 31.94
C ARG A 10 -3.31 75.04 31.28
N ARG A 11 -2.15 75.35 30.71
CA ARG A 11 -1.09 74.37 30.41
C ARG A 11 -0.27 74.14 31.66
N GLY A 12 -0.06 72.88 32.03
CA GLY A 12 1.03 72.42 32.90
C GLY A 12 1.70 71.19 32.26
N PRO A 13 3.01 70.93 32.45
CA PRO A 13 3.81 70.14 31.52
C PRO A 13 4.17 68.72 31.99
N ARG A 14 4.40 67.85 30.98
CA ARG A 14 5.41 66.76 30.83
C ARG A 14 5.27 65.43 31.61
N HIS A 15 4.81 64.40 30.88
CA HIS A 15 5.40 63.06 30.57
C HIS A 15 6.38 62.38 31.57
N PRO A 16 6.35 61.02 31.75
CA PRO A 16 6.58 60.11 30.62
C PRO A 16 5.86 58.73 30.59
N ARG A 17 5.47 58.37 29.36
CA ARG A 17 5.58 57.09 28.63
C ARG A 17 5.54 55.78 29.44
N TRP A 18 4.50 54.99 29.23
CA TRP A 18 4.57 53.52 29.13
C TRP A 18 3.52 52.96 28.16
N ARG A 19 3.84 51.79 27.62
CA ARG A 19 3.45 51.31 26.28
C ARG A 19 2.06 50.65 26.23
N VAL A 20 1.39 50.96 25.12
CA VAL A 20 0.33 50.30 24.34
C VAL A 20 0.14 48.79 24.59
N VAL A 21 -1.12 48.34 24.71
CA VAL A 21 -1.76 47.33 23.81
C VAL A 21 -3.27 47.60 23.75
N VAL A 22 -3.81 47.82 22.56
CA VAL A 22 -5.25 47.79 22.23
C VAL A 22 -5.41 46.70 21.16
N PRO A 23 -6.31 45.72 21.32
CA PRO A 23 -6.60 44.78 20.24
C PRO A 23 -7.58 45.44 19.26
N ALA A 24 -7.20 45.51 17.99
CA ALA A 24 -8.06 46.01 16.92
C ALA A 24 -8.60 44.84 16.10
N VAL A 25 -9.90 44.62 16.23
CA VAL A 25 -10.73 43.75 15.37
C VAL A 25 -11.08 44.52 14.10
N LEU A 26 -10.76 43.97 12.92
CA LEU A 26 -11.34 44.27 11.59
C LEU A 26 -11.09 43.03 10.73
N GLY A 27 -12.04 42.35 10.08
CA GLY A 27 -13.30 42.83 9.51
C GLY A 27 -13.12 43.23 8.05
N GLY A 28 -13.27 42.27 7.12
CA GLY A 28 -13.68 42.51 5.72
C GLY A 28 -12.63 42.30 4.62
N GLY A 29 -12.94 41.44 3.64
CA GLY A 29 -12.25 41.40 2.34
C GLY A 29 -12.41 40.08 1.57
N VAL A 30 -13.48 39.98 0.77
CA VAL A 30 -13.65 38.94 -0.29
C VAL A 30 -12.61 39.18 -1.40
N LEU A 31 -11.99 38.14 -1.96
CA LEU A 31 -11.71 37.98 -3.40
C LEU A 31 -11.20 36.56 -3.75
N VAL A 32 -11.84 35.98 -4.75
CA VAL A 32 -11.64 34.64 -5.33
C VAL A 32 -10.37 34.60 -6.19
N GLY A 33 -9.57 33.54 -6.08
CA GLY A 33 -8.47 33.25 -7.01
C GLY A 33 -7.58 32.11 -6.53
N PHE A 34 -7.88 30.88 -6.98
CA PHE A 34 -6.97 29.75 -6.81
C PHE A 34 -5.72 29.97 -7.68
N GLY A 35 -4.54 30.05 -7.05
CA GLY A 35 -3.27 30.16 -7.76
C GLY A 35 -2.07 30.35 -6.84
N SER A 36 -1.35 29.24 -6.63
CA SER A 36 0.12 29.13 -6.48
C SER A 36 0.95 30.19 -5.71
N ALA A 37 1.78 29.65 -4.82
CA ALA A 37 3.05 30.19 -4.31
C ALA A 37 2.98 31.46 -3.44
N ALA A 38 3.05 31.26 -2.12
CA ALA A 38 3.58 32.27 -1.20
C ALA A 38 4.76 31.66 -0.42
N THR A 39 5.96 32.06 -0.82
CA THR A 39 7.20 31.84 -0.08
C THR A 39 7.27 32.84 1.08
N SER A 40 7.37 32.30 2.31
CA SER A 40 7.96 32.86 3.54
C SER A 40 7.59 34.28 4.05
N ALA A 41 6.82 34.30 5.14
CA ALA A 41 7.15 34.98 6.41
C ALA A 41 6.28 34.32 7.50
N ALA A 42 6.82 33.41 8.35
CA ALA A 42 7.26 33.69 9.73
C ALA A 42 6.32 34.74 10.40
N TRP A 43 5.59 34.48 11.49
CA TRP A 43 6.01 33.86 12.74
C TRP A 43 4.79 33.30 13.51
N THR A 44 4.82 32.00 13.79
CA THR A 44 4.23 31.28 14.96
C THR A 44 2.72 31.41 15.25
N ASP A 45 1.92 30.53 14.63
CA ASP A 45 1.05 29.63 15.38
C ASP A 45 1.05 28.29 14.63
N ASP A 46 1.93 27.39 15.08
CA ASP A 46 2.05 26.05 14.53
C ASP A 46 0.89 25.19 15.04
N ALA A 47 -0.30 25.40 14.47
CA ALA A 47 -1.31 24.36 14.45
C ALA A 47 -0.82 23.27 13.49
N TYR A 48 0.10 22.42 13.97
CA TYR A 48 0.39 21.12 13.37
C TYR A 48 -0.89 20.27 13.48
N GLY A 49 -1.82 20.50 12.54
CA GLY A 49 -2.73 19.46 12.13
C GLY A 49 -1.87 18.36 11.55
N VAL A 50 -1.54 17.36 12.36
CA VAL A 50 -1.03 16.09 11.88
C VAL A 50 -2.19 15.47 11.10
N ALA A 51 -2.35 15.89 9.85
CA ALA A 51 -3.09 15.10 8.89
C ALA A 51 -2.24 13.84 8.69
N GLU A 52 -2.61 12.77 9.39
CA GLU A 52 -2.07 11.46 9.10
C GLU A 52 -2.45 11.14 7.66
N ALA A 53 -1.48 11.30 6.76
CA ALA A 53 -1.59 10.75 5.43
C ALA A 53 -1.57 9.23 5.60
N SER A 54 -2.75 8.61 5.73
CA SER A 54 -2.89 7.17 5.69
C SER A 54 -2.59 6.73 4.25
N ALA A 55 -1.32 6.46 3.95
CA ALA A 55 -1.00 5.67 2.77
C ALA A 55 -1.74 4.33 2.92
N ALA A 56 -2.49 3.93 1.90
CA ALA A 56 -3.10 2.61 1.89
C ALA A 56 -1.95 1.58 1.93
N LEU A 57 -1.82 0.89 3.06
CA LEU A 57 -0.86 -0.19 3.22
C LEU A 57 -1.38 -1.40 2.43
N VAL A 58 -0.66 -1.76 1.38
CA VAL A 58 -0.89 -3.02 0.66
C VAL A 58 -0.40 -4.15 1.56
N ASP A 59 -1.31 -5.01 2.04
CA ASP A 59 -1.04 -6.23 2.80
C ASP A 59 -1.71 -7.39 2.06
N LEU A 60 -0.97 -7.98 1.12
CA LEU A 60 -1.29 -9.25 0.50
C LEU A 60 -0.68 -10.38 1.32
N ARG A 61 -1.50 -11.36 1.67
CA ARG A 61 -1.07 -12.57 2.39
C ARG A 61 -1.23 -13.79 1.51
N GLY A 62 -0.32 -14.72 1.70
CA GLY A 62 -0.31 -15.99 0.99
C GLY A 62 -0.38 -17.17 1.94
N SER A 63 -0.90 -18.27 1.44
CA SER A 63 -1.00 -19.53 2.17
C SER A 63 -0.94 -20.72 1.20
N SER A 64 -0.31 -21.82 1.62
CA SER A 64 -0.29 -23.08 0.86
C SER A 64 -1.42 -24.04 1.24
N ASP A 65 -2.12 -23.78 2.35
CA ASP A 65 -3.15 -24.65 2.92
C ASP A 65 -4.51 -23.96 3.14
N GLY A 66 -4.57 -22.64 2.97
CA GLY A 66 -5.76 -21.81 3.19
C GLY A 66 -6.08 -21.54 4.67
N ALA A 67 -5.21 -21.96 5.59
CA ALA A 67 -5.40 -21.82 7.03
C ALA A 67 -4.32 -20.94 7.68
N ALA A 68 -3.05 -21.23 7.39
CA ALA A 68 -1.91 -20.47 7.88
C ALA A 68 -1.51 -19.40 6.86
N TRP A 69 -1.67 -18.13 7.23
CA TRP A 69 -1.41 -16.98 6.37
C TRP A 69 -0.10 -16.29 6.76
N SER A 70 0.75 -16.04 5.78
CA SER A 70 1.97 -15.24 5.94
C SER A 70 1.95 -14.04 5.01
N PRO A 71 2.66 -12.95 5.34
CA PRO A 71 2.86 -11.85 4.41
C PRO A 71 3.41 -12.35 3.06
N ALA A 72 2.89 -11.77 1.98
CA ALA A 72 3.27 -12.02 0.59
C ALA A 72 3.28 -10.69 -0.21
N ASP A 73 3.41 -9.56 0.49
CA ASP A 73 3.21 -8.20 0.01
C ASP A 73 4.51 -7.46 -0.32
N THR A 74 5.64 -7.95 0.18
CA THR A 74 6.96 -7.35 -0.01
C THR A 74 7.73 -8.09 -1.11
N ALA A 75 8.55 -7.37 -1.88
CA ALA A 75 9.47 -7.99 -2.85
C ALA A 75 10.43 -8.94 -2.10
N GLY A 76 10.17 -10.24 -2.15
CA GLY A 76 10.90 -11.29 -1.42
C GLY A 76 10.05 -12.12 -0.45
N ALA A 77 8.81 -11.70 -0.14
CA ALA A 77 7.86 -12.50 0.60
C ALA A 77 7.13 -13.45 -0.37
N ALA A 78 7.43 -14.75 -0.25
CA ALA A 78 6.94 -15.77 -1.16
C ALA A 78 6.04 -16.78 -0.44
N VAL A 79 5.05 -17.29 -1.17
CA VAL A 79 4.29 -18.46 -0.72
C VAL A 79 5.14 -19.69 -0.93
N ARG A 80 5.51 -20.34 0.16
CA ARG A 80 6.32 -21.56 0.13
C ARG A 80 5.44 -22.77 -0.13
N LEU A 81 5.58 -23.35 -1.32
CA LEU A 81 4.91 -24.59 -1.70
C LEU A 81 5.71 -25.79 -1.20
N ALA A 82 4.99 -26.78 -0.67
CA ALA A 82 5.59 -28.03 -0.22
C ALA A 82 6.31 -28.76 -1.35
N ALA A 83 7.34 -29.51 -0.98
CA ALA A 83 8.12 -30.34 -1.90
C ALA A 83 7.22 -31.21 -2.79
N VAL A 84 7.72 -31.48 -3.99
CA VAL A 84 7.03 -32.32 -4.97
C VAL A 84 7.89 -33.53 -5.26
N THR A 85 7.33 -34.71 -5.00
CA THR A 85 7.94 -36.01 -5.32
C THR A 85 7.20 -36.66 -6.49
N ASP A 86 7.83 -37.66 -7.09
CA ASP A 86 7.20 -38.56 -8.07
C ASP A 86 6.65 -37.85 -9.31
N LEU A 87 7.34 -36.80 -9.77
CA LEU A 87 7.05 -36.14 -11.04
C LEU A 87 7.37 -37.09 -12.20
N THR A 88 6.36 -37.40 -13.00
CA THR A 88 6.53 -38.13 -14.26
C THR A 88 5.91 -37.31 -15.41
N PRO A 89 6.33 -37.52 -16.67
CA PRO A 89 5.77 -36.82 -17.82
C PRO A 89 4.24 -36.94 -17.91
N ASP A 90 3.69 -38.08 -17.50
CA ASP A 90 2.26 -38.36 -17.59
C ASP A 90 1.46 -37.91 -16.35
N LYS A 91 2.14 -37.42 -15.30
CA LYS A 91 1.53 -37.06 -14.02
C LYS A 91 2.02 -35.69 -13.55
N PRO A 92 1.46 -34.59 -14.09
CA PRO A 92 1.72 -33.27 -13.55
C PRO A 92 1.19 -33.17 -12.11
N VAL A 93 1.92 -32.44 -11.26
CA VAL A 93 1.50 -32.18 -9.88
C VAL A 93 1.05 -30.74 -9.76
N GLN A 94 -0.12 -30.55 -9.18
CA GLN A 94 -0.68 -29.24 -8.91
C GLN A 94 -0.55 -28.87 -7.43
N ARG A 95 -0.30 -27.59 -7.19
CA ARG A 95 -0.28 -26.97 -5.87
C ARG A 95 -1.17 -25.74 -5.89
N THR A 96 -2.04 -25.64 -4.90
CA THR A 96 -2.91 -24.48 -4.73
C THR A 96 -2.21 -23.43 -3.88
N VAL A 97 -2.24 -22.19 -4.35
CA VAL A 97 -1.85 -20.99 -3.61
C VAL A 97 -3.12 -20.27 -3.23
N HIS A 98 -3.27 -19.99 -1.95
CA HIS A 98 -4.35 -19.17 -1.42
C HIS A 98 -3.81 -17.76 -1.19
N LEU A 99 -4.58 -16.76 -1.61
CA LEU A 99 -4.21 -15.36 -1.53
C LEU A 99 -5.32 -14.61 -0.81
N TRP A 100 -4.94 -13.79 0.16
CA TRP A 100 -5.86 -12.97 0.94
C TRP A 100 -5.40 -11.52 0.88
N ASN A 101 -6.28 -10.63 0.47
CA ASN A 101 -6.08 -9.21 0.59
C ASN A 101 -6.45 -8.74 2.02
N ALA A 102 -5.44 -8.63 2.89
CA ALA A 102 -5.56 -8.12 4.24
C ALA A 102 -5.42 -6.58 4.31
N SER A 103 -5.40 -5.89 3.16
CA SER A 103 -5.48 -4.43 3.14
C SER A 103 -6.92 -3.93 3.24
N SER A 104 -7.08 -2.61 3.37
CA SER A 104 -8.38 -1.92 3.33
C SER A 104 -8.81 -1.51 1.93
N VAL A 105 -7.97 -1.70 0.91
CA VAL A 105 -8.21 -1.30 -0.48
C VAL A 105 -8.29 -2.51 -1.39
N PRO A 106 -9.06 -2.45 -2.49
CA PRO A 106 -9.00 -3.50 -3.52
C PRO A 106 -7.59 -3.63 -4.12
N LEU A 107 -7.20 -4.85 -4.47
CA LEU A 107 -5.90 -5.13 -5.09
C LEU A 107 -6.05 -5.87 -6.42
N ALA A 108 -5.41 -5.37 -7.46
CA ALA A 108 -5.11 -6.12 -8.68
C ALA A 108 -3.92 -7.05 -8.43
N LEU A 109 -4.03 -8.31 -8.85
CA LEU A 109 -3.02 -9.33 -8.59
C LEU A 109 -2.25 -9.70 -9.86
N THR A 110 -0.93 -9.80 -9.75
CA THR A 110 -0.06 -10.26 -10.84
C THR A 110 0.98 -11.24 -10.33
N TRP A 111 1.28 -12.28 -11.11
CA TRP A 111 2.45 -13.12 -10.85
C TRP A 111 3.72 -12.31 -11.05
N ALA A 112 4.68 -12.44 -10.12
CA ALA A 112 5.99 -11.82 -10.31
C ALA A 112 6.72 -12.44 -11.49
N SER A 113 7.38 -11.61 -12.31
CA SER A 113 8.20 -12.07 -13.44
C SER A 113 9.45 -12.86 -13.01
N THR A 114 9.83 -12.76 -11.73
CA THR A 114 10.94 -13.51 -11.12
C THR A 114 10.57 -14.96 -10.77
N ASN A 115 9.30 -15.33 -10.89
CA ASN A 115 8.86 -16.69 -10.62
C ASN A 115 9.49 -17.68 -11.62
N PRO A 116 9.99 -18.85 -11.15
CA PRO A 116 10.66 -19.80 -12.01
C PRO A 116 9.65 -20.45 -12.96
N THR A 117 9.91 -20.39 -14.27
CA THR A 117 9.14 -21.16 -15.27
C THR A 117 9.74 -22.55 -15.53
N THR A 118 10.97 -22.77 -15.09
CA THR A 118 11.69 -24.03 -15.21
C THR A 118 12.50 -24.31 -13.94
N LEU A 119 12.51 -25.56 -13.49
CA LEU A 119 13.26 -26.04 -12.33
C LEU A 119 14.06 -27.29 -12.70
N LEU A 120 15.02 -27.67 -11.84
CA LEU A 120 15.88 -28.84 -12.02
C LEU A 120 16.57 -28.87 -13.40
N ASP A 121 17.24 -27.76 -13.75
CA ASP A 121 17.96 -27.60 -15.03
C ASP A 121 17.07 -27.79 -16.28
N GLY A 122 15.77 -27.46 -16.17
CA GLY A 122 14.80 -27.60 -17.26
C GLY A 122 14.06 -28.94 -17.30
N CYS A 123 14.32 -29.85 -16.35
CA CYS A 123 13.57 -31.10 -16.23
C CYS A 123 12.11 -30.89 -15.82
N VAL A 124 11.80 -29.79 -15.12
CA VAL A 124 10.45 -29.48 -14.66
C VAL A 124 10.03 -28.14 -15.23
N ALA A 125 8.95 -28.13 -16.00
CA ALA A 125 8.24 -26.93 -16.38
C ALA A 125 7.24 -26.54 -15.28
N VAL A 126 7.20 -25.24 -14.98
CA VAL A 126 6.29 -24.65 -14.01
C VAL A 126 5.35 -23.73 -14.75
N THR A 127 4.04 -23.93 -14.58
CA THR A 127 3.01 -23.09 -15.18
C THR A 127 2.08 -22.57 -14.12
N TYR A 128 1.66 -21.31 -14.27
CA TYR A 128 0.81 -20.61 -13.33
C TYR A 128 -0.58 -20.42 -13.93
N SER A 129 -1.63 -20.71 -13.18
CA SER A 129 -3.00 -20.40 -13.60
C SER A 129 -3.18 -18.87 -13.67
N PRO A 130 -4.12 -18.37 -14.50
CA PRO A 130 -4.47 -16.96 -14.44
C PRO A 130 -4.95 -16.57 -13.04
N LEU A 131 -4.58 -15.37 -12.61
CA LEU A 131 -5.15 -14.71 -11.43
C LEU A 131 -6.47 -14.03 -11.80
N PRO A 132 -7.33 -13.69 -10.83
CA PRO A 132 -8.56 -12.95 -11.10
C PRO A 132 -8.29 -11.64 -11.84
N ALA A 133 -9.08 -11.37 -12.87
CA ALA A 133 -9.02 -10.09 -13.59
C ALA A 133 -9.69 -8.95 -12.80
N ALA A 134 -10.66 -9.28 -11.94
CA ALA A 134 -11.27 -8.33 -11.02
C ALA A 134 -10.38 -8.14 -9.79
N GLU A 135 -10.39 -6.93 -9.23
CA GLU A 135 -9.67 -6.64 -8.00
C GLU A 135 -10.21 -7.46 -6.83
N LEU A 136 -9.30 -7.95 -6.00
CA LEU A 136 -9.64 -8.69 -4.79
C LEU A 136 -10.03 -7.70 -3.69
N ALA A 137 -11.22 -7.87 -3.11
CA ALA A 137 -11.71 -6.96 -2.07
C ALA A 137 -10.80 -6.98 -0.83
N GLY A 138 -10.63 -5.84 -0.17
CA GLY A 138 -9.86 -5.75 1.07
C GLY A 138 -10.64 -6.28 2.28
N SER A 139 -9.96 -7.00 3.17
CA SER A 139 -10.54 -7.45 4.44
C SER A 139 -9.45 -7.55 5.51
N PRO A 140 -9.16 -6.47 6.25
CA PRO A 140 -7.99 -6.43 7.14
C PRO A 140 -8.13 -7.24 8.42
N SER A 141 -9.36 -7.57 8.82
CA SER A 141 -9.62 -8.27 10.08
C SER A 141 -9.70 -9.78 9.94
N SER A 142 -10.03 -10.30 8.76
CA SER A 142 -10.12 -11.76 8.51
C SER A 142 -10.19 -12.11 7.02
N ALA A 143 -9.82 -13.35 6.68
CA ALA A 143 -9.88 -13.90 5.33
C ALA A 143 -11.33 -14.26 4.93
N THR A 144 -12.08 -13.27 4.46
CA THR A 144 -13.47 -13.45 3.98
C THR A 144 -13.49 -13.97 2.54
N ALA A 145 -14.59 -14.63 2.14
CA ALA A 145 -14.71 -15.20 0.80
C ALA A 145 -14.52 -14.19 -0.35
N ALA A 146 -14.88 -12.92 -0.14
CA ALA A 146 -14.71 -11.86 -1.14
C ALA A 146 -13.26 -11.33 -1.21
N ALA A 147 -12.49 -11.50 -0.14
CA ALA A 147 -11.11 -11.04 -0.02
C ALA A 147 -10.08 -12.17 -0.22
N VAL A 148 -10.55 -13.39 -0.48
CA VAL A 148 -9.71 -14.57 -0.70
C VAL A 148 -9.90 -15.06 -2.12
N THR A 149 -8.79 -15.41 -2.75
CA THR A 149 -8.78 -16.12 -4.02
C THR A 149 -7.79 -17.27 -3.99
N THR A 150 -7.87 -18.14 -4.99
CA THR A 150 -6.94 -19.24 -5.17
C THR A 150 -6.37 -19.24 -6.58
N ALA A 151 -5.15 -19.70 -6.70
CA ALA A 151 -4.47 -19.91 -7.97
C ALA A 151 -3.69 -21.22 -7.92
N THR A 152 -3.45 -21.82 -9.08
CA THR A 152 -2.79 -23.12 -9.19
C THR A 152 -1.43 -22.97 -9.83
N VAL A 153 -0.43 -23.60 -9.21
CA VAL A 153 0.90 -23.79 -9.76
C VAL A 153 1.03 -25.25 -10.17
N THR A 154 1.32 -25.49 -11.44
CA THR A 154 1.47 -26.85 -11.99
C THR A 154 2.93 -27.11 -12.29
N PHE A 155 3.43 -28.24 -11.79
CA PHE A 155 4.75 -28.78 -12.06
C PHE A 155 4.59 -29.97 -13.00
N SER A 156 5.30 -29.96 -14.13
CA SER A 156 5.21 -31.01 -15.14
C SER A 156 6.59 -31.32 -15.72
N VAL A 157 6.81 -32.57 -16.12
CA VAL A 157 8.01 -32.95 -16.87
C VAL A 157 7.67 -32.84 -18.36
N PRO A 158 8.35 -32.00 -19.16
CA PRO A 158 8.04 -31.84 -20.57
C PRO A 158 8.13 -33.17 -21.34
N ALA A 159 7.22 -33.37 -22.30
CA ALA A 159 7.32 -34.48 -23.24
C ALA A 159 8.60 -34.33 -24.07
N GLY A 160 9.57 -35.24 -23.86
CA GLY A 160 10.89 -35.16 -24.49
C GLY A 160 12.02 -34.71 -23.55
N ALA A 161 11.74 -34.42 -22.29
CA ALA A 161 12.79 -34.30 -21.28
C ALA A 161 13.61 -35.61 -21.23
N ASN A 162 14.94 -35.51 -21.13
CA ASN A 162 15.80 -36.68 -21.08
C ASN A 162 15.50 -37.46 -19.79
N ALA A 163 14.80 -38.59 -19.94
CA ALA A 163 14.37 -39.42 -18.81
C ALA A 163 15.56 -39.81 -17.93
N ALA A 164 16.73 -40.12 -18.49
CA ALA A 164 17.93 -40.47 -17.72
C ALA A 164 18.50 -39.28 -16.91
N ALA A 165 18.30 -38.04 -17.38
CA ALA A 165 18.73 -36.84 -16.67
C ALA A 165 17.72 -36.38 -15.59
N CYS A 166 16.43 -36.63 -15.82
CA CYS A 166 15.34 -36.11 -15.01
C CYS A 166 14.73 -37.14 -14.04
N SER A 167 14.92 -38.45 -14.27
CA SER A 167 14.39 -39.50 -13.40
C SER A 167 14.98 -39.47 -12.00
N GLY A 168 14.14 -39.66 -10.97
CA GLY A 168 14.58 -39.79 -9.58
C GLY A 168 14.98 -38.47 -8.89
N ARG A 169 14.87 -37.34 -9.60
CA ARG A 169 15.05 -36.01 -8.97
C ARG A 169 13.77 -35.63 -8.21
N SER A 170 13.92 -35.20 -6.96
CA SER A 170 12.86 -34.59 -6.18
C SER A 170 12.93 -33.07 -6.29
N LEU A 171 11.77 -32.43 -6.31
CA LEU A 171 11.70 -30.98 -6.24
C LEU A 171 11.58 -30.58 -4.77
N GLY A 172 12.52 -29.77 -4.29
CA GLY A 172 12.42 -29.14 -2.98
C GLY A 172 11.21 -28.22 -2.86
N ALA A 173 11.04 -27.60 -1.69
CA ALA A 173 10.04 -26.55 -1.55
C ALA A 173 10.30 -25.42 -2.56
N VAL A 174 9.23 -24.90 -3.16
CA VAL A 174 9.30 -23.86 -4.18
C VAL A 174 8.63 -22.61 -3.66
N ASP A 175 9.34 -21.49 -3.72
CA ASP A 175 8.83 -20.19 -3.32
C ASP A 175 8.21 -19.50 -4.55
N VAL A 176 6.96 -19.04 -4.41
CA VAL A 176 6.23 -18.35 -5.49
C VAL A 176 5.76 -16.98 -5.02
N VAL A 177 5.98 -15.96 -5.84
CA VAL A 177 5.68 -14.56 -5.52
C VAL A 177 4.48 -14.06 -6.30
N VAL A 178 3.54 -13.43 -5.60
CA VAL A 178 2.40 -12.69 -6.17
C VAL A 178 2.52 -11.25 -5.73
N GLN A 179 2.25 -10.32 -6.62
CA GLN A 179 2.26 -8.90 -6.35
C GLN A 179 0.83 -8.38 -6.34
N GLY A 180 0.48 -7.60 -5.32
CA GLY A 180 -0.75 -6.82 -5.25
C GLY A 180 -0.45 -5.36 -5.56
N GLY A 181 -1.26 -4.73 -6.40
CA GLY A 181 -1.18 -3.30 -6.70
C GLY A 181 -2.56 -2.67 -6.72
N THR A 182 -2.65 -1.39 -6.32
CA THR A 182 -3.85 -0.57 -6.53
C THR A 182 -3.84 -0.02 -7.95
N SER A 183 -4.99 -0.02 -8.63
CA SER A 183 -5.13 0.59 -9.96
C SER A 183 -5.22 2.11 -9.93
#